data_AF-A0A6M0BI97-F1
#
_entry.id   AF-A0A6M0BI97-F1
#
_cell.length_a   1.000
_cell.length_b   1.000
_cell.length_c   1.000
_cell.angle_alpha   90.00
_cell.angle_beta   90.00
_cell.angle_gamma   90.00
#
_symmetry.space_group_name_H-M   'P 1'
#
loop_
_entity.id
_entity.type
_entity.pdbx_description
1 polymer ?
#
loop_
_entity_poly.entity_id
_entity_poly.type
_entity_poly.pdbx_seq_one_letter_code
_entity_poly.pdbx_strand_id
1 'polypeptide(L)'
;PDVDVTKGQIKLFCNQVFVSDNCEEVIPNFLMPLRGVIDSPDIPLNVSRSALTKDRTVARIGDFIAKKVGDRLKQQYQDERDQYIRAWQDVGTFVKFGCINSDKFKKQVEDIVIFRTTYQPVESSEAPTTDTPTDTPKVEVQSQEGDAWEDVTPDGGTEQDKSSSSQPYTTIKEYLERNKENHENRVFYCTDEASQATYVELHKNQGLEVLFMDSFIDNHYISFLEREYTEAKFSRVDSDLDDTLVDQEQEKEIVDPKTNKTRSDLIKELFEQAINKPKVNVRTQALKSDDPQGTPPAMVLLPEAMRRLQEMTAMMQQESVQFPEEHILVVNTTHPLIQNLVNLSQGSIIHSGGQSPSAELATMICQHVYDLALMAQKGFDAEGMKAFVERSNKVMTRLTQE
;
A
#
# COMPACT_ATOMS: atom_id res chain seq x y z
N PRO A 1 -11.12 25.70 12.63
CA PRO A 1 -11.97 25.06 13.67
C PRO A 1 -11.68 23.57 13.70
N ASP A 2 -11.13 23.07 14.81
CA ASP A 2 -10.88 21.63 14.99
C ASP A 2 -12.21 20.88 14.89
N VAL A 3 -12.34 20.08 13.85
CA VAL A 3 -13.51 19.23 13.61
C VAL A 3 -13.34 18.03 14.52
N ASP A 4 -14.14 17.97 15.58
CA ASP A 4 -14.22 16.78 16.43
C ASP A 4 -14.84 15.63 15.61
N VAL A 5 -13.99 14.80 15.01
CA VAL A 5 -14.36 13.64 14.18
C VAL A 5 -15.15 12.58 14.96
N THR A 6 -15.19 12.68 16.29
CA THR A 6 -15.97 11.77 17.14
C THR A 6 -17.43 12.21 17.30
N LYS A 7 -17.77 13.45 16.92
CA LYS A 7 -19.13 13.98 17.02
C LYS A 7 -19.75 14.13 15.64
N GLY A 8 -20.85 13.42 15.41
CA GLY A 8 -21.67 13.60 14.22
C GLY A 8 -22.19 15.04 14.14
N GLN A 9 -22.06 15.67 12.97
CA GLN A 9 -22.51 17.06 12.74
C GLN A 9 -23.87 17.12 12.04
N ILE A 10 -24.68 16.08 12.22
CA ILE A 10 -25.99 15.99 11.58
C ILE A 10 -27.04 16.54 12.53
N LYS A 11 -27.77 17.55 12.04
CA LYS A 11 -28.87 18.17 12.79
C LYS A 11 -30.17 17.45 12.49
N LEU A 12 -30.90 17.12 13.54
CA LEU A 12 -32.19 16.45 13.48
C LEU A 12 -33.33 17.46 13.61
N PHE A 13 -34.25 17.38 12.67
CA PHE A 13 -35.47 18.15 12.62
C PHE A 13 -36.66 17.19 12.51
N CYS A 14 -37.79 17.65 13.04
CA CYS A 14 -39.07 16.99 12.84
C CYS A 14 -40.09 18.07 12.49
N ASN A 15 -40.67 17.97 11.30
CA ASN A 15 -41.58 18.97 10.75
C ASN A 15 -40.95 20.37 10.80
N GLN A 16 -39.71 20.50 10.32
CA GLN A 16 -38.94 21.75 10.29
C GLN A 16 -38.63 22.37 11.67
N VAL A 17 -38.96 21.68 12.77
CA VAL A 17 -38.59 22.10 14.13
C VAL A 17 -37.30 21.40 14.54
N PHE A 18 -36.31 22.17 14.99
CA PHE A 18 -35.05 21.63 15.50
C PHE A 18 -35.29 20.76 16.74
N VAL A 19 -34.75 19.54 16.72
CA VAL A 19 -34.91 18.55 17.80
C VAL A 19 -33.60 18.39 18.58
N SER A 20 -32.53 17.99 17.88
CA SER A 20 -31.22 17.74 18.48
C SER A 20 -30.13 17.71 17.40
N ASP A 21 -28.90 18.04 17.77
CA ASP A 21 -27.69 17.89 16.98
C ASP A 21 -26.90 16.62 17.33
N ASN A 22 -27.39 15.81 18.29
CA ASN A 22 -26.73 14.60 18.76
C ASN A 22 -27.62 13.38 18.54
N CYS A 23 -27.62 12.88 17.30
CA CYS A 23 -28.50 11.82 16.78
C CYS A 23 -27.76 10.54 16.35
N GLU A 24 -26.76 10.14 17.16
CA GLU A 24 -25.94 8.94 16.95
C GLU A 24 -26.76 7.66 16.78
N GLU A 25 -27.94 7.58 17.40
CA GLU A 25 -28.81 6.41 17.34
C GLU A 25 -29.57 6.28 16.00
N VAL A 26 -29.67 7.37 15.23
CA VAL A 26 -30.44 7.44 13.97
C VAL A 26 -29.55 7.17 12.75
N ILE A 27 -28.28 7.56 12.83
CA ILE A 27 -27.35 7.50 11.71
C ILE A 27 -26.48 6.26 11.85
N PRO A 28 -26.29 5.46 10.78
CA PRO A 28 -25.35 4.36 10.81
C PRO A 28 -23.95 4.85 11.18
N ASN A 29 -23.27 4.15 12.10
CA ASN A 29 -21.96 4.57 12.63
C ASN A 29 -20.93 4.94 11.55
N PHE A 30 -20.95 4.24 10.41
CA PHE A 30 -20.03 4.50 9.30
C PHE A 30 -20.31 5.80 8.53
N LEU A 31 -21.44 6.47 8.78
CA LEU A 31 -21.82 7.75 8.18
C LEU A 31 -21.73 8.91 9.17
N MET A 32 -21.29 8.67 10.40
CA MET A 32 -21.19 9.68 11.46
C MET A 32 -20.35 10.91 11.07
N PRO A 33 -19.25 10.78 10.32
CA PRO A 33 -18.45 11.94 9.93
C PRO A 33 -19.14 12.87 8.92
N LEU A 34 -20.26 12.44 8.32
CA LEU A 34 -21.03 13.28 7.42
C LEU A 34 -21.63 14.49 8.14
N ARG A 35 -21.87 15.54 7.35
CA ARG A 35 -22.53 16.76 7.80
C ARG A 35 -23.85 16.91 7.06
N GLY A 36 -24.87 17.39 7.75
CA GLY A 36 -26.14 17.63 7.09
C GLY A 36 -27.30 17.84 8.03
N VAL A 37 -28.49 17.75 7.44
CA VAL A 37 -29.75 17.93 8.13
C VAL A 37 -30.66 16.75 7.76
N ILE A 38 -31.27 16.14 8.78
CA ILE A 38 -32.30 15.12 8.61
C ILE A 38 -33.60 15.74 9.14
N ASP A 39 -34.57 15.96 8.26
CA ASP A 39 -35.93 16.31 8.66
C ASP A 39 -36.84 15.10 8.41
N SER A 40 -37.37 14.53 9.49
CA SER A 40 -38.28 13.38 9.40
C SER A 40 -39.42 13.50 10.41
N PRO A 41 -40.68 13.42 9.95
CA PRO A 41 -41.85 13.43 10.84
C PRO A 41 -41.96 12.15 11.67
N ASP A 42 -41.26 11.08 11.27
CA ASP A 42 -41.39 9.74 11.84
C ASP A 42 -40.50 9.51 13.07
N ILE A 43 -39.76 10.53 13.51
CA ILE A 43 -38.85 10.43 14.65
C ILE A 43 -39.63 10.63 15.95
N PRO A 44 -39.59 9.66 16.89
CA PRO A 44 -40.29 9.81 18.16
C PRO A 44 -39.61 10.89 19.03
N LEU A 45 -40.31 11.99 19.28
CA LEU A 45 -39.76 13.21 19.91
C LEU A 45 -39.60 13.14 21.44
N ASN A 46 -40.05 12.07 22.10
CA ASN A 46 -40.14 11.99 23.58
C ASN A 46 -39.66 10.65 24.15
N VAL A 47 -38.67 10.03 23.53
CA VAL A 47 -38.13 8.73 23.97
C VAL A 47 -36.70 8.87 24.46
N SER A 48 -36.30 8.04 25.41
CA SER A 48 -34.91 7.98 25.86
C SER A 48 -34.00 7.52 24.72
N ARG A 49 -32.71 7.91 24.77
CA ARG A 49 -31.67 7.39 23.86
C ARG A 49 -31.68 5.86 23.78
N SER A 50 -31.79 5.21 24.94
CA SER A 50 -31.88 3.75 25.04
C SER A 50 -33.12 3.14 24.37
N ALA A 51 -34.21 3.90 24.26
CA ALA A 51 -35.42 3.48 23.56
C ALA A 51 -35.28 3.72 22.04
N LEU A 52 -34.62 4.80 21.61
CA LEU A 52 -34.31 5.08 20.20
C LEU A 52 -33.46 3.98 19.56
N THR A 53 -32.42 3.49 20.25
CA THR A 53 -31.56 2.42 19.72
C THR A 53 -32.32 1.11 19.44
N LYS A 54 -33.43 0.85 20.16
CA LYS A 54 -34.26 -0.35 20.00
C LYS A 54 -35.46 -0.12 19.09
N ASP A 55 -35.65 1.10 18.60
CA ASP A 55 -36.80 1.49 17.81
C ASP A 55 -36.64 1.05 16.34
N ARG A 56 -37.64 0.32 15.83
CA ARG A 56 -37.62 -0.20 14.46
C ARG A 56 -37.73 0.90 13.40
N THR A 57 -38.41 1.99 13.71
CA THR A 57 -38.56 3.16 12.82
C THR A 57 -37.21 3.87 12.69
N VAL A 58 -36.51 4.06 13.81
CA VAL A 58 -35.15 4.63 13.82
C VAL A 58 -34.20 3.78 12.98
N ALA A 59 -34.21 2.46 13.16
CA ALA A 59 -33.39 1.55 12.34
C ALA A 59 -33.72 1.64 10.84
N ARG A 60 -35.00 1.79 10.47
CA ARG A 60 -35.43 1.98 9.07
C ARG A 60 -34.97 3.33 8.49
N ILE A 61 -34.98 4.39 9.30
CA ILE A 61 -34.45 5.70 8.90
C ILE A 61 -32.95 5.58 8.60
N GLY A 62 -32.19 4.94 9.48
CA GLY A 62 -30.76 4.67 9.25
C GLY A 62 -30.49 3.88 7.97
N ASP A 63 -31.25 2.79 7.74
CA ASP A 63 -31.17 2.00 6.50
C ASP A 63 -31.49 2.84 5.25
N PHE A 64 -32.49 3.72 5.34
CA PHE A 64 -32.87 4.61 4.24
C PHE A 64 -31.79 5.64 3.93
N ILE A 65 -31.17 6.23 4.96
CA ILE A 65 -30.05 7.16 4.81
C ILE A 65 -28.88 6.44 4.13
N ALA A 66 -28.50 5.25 4.62
CA ALA A 66 -27.43 4.45 4.01
C ALA A 66 -27.72 4.16 2.53
N LYS A 67 -28.96 3.79 2.20
CA LYS A 67 -29.38 3.58 0.81
C LYS A 67 -29.21 4.85 -0.02
N LYS A 68 -29.68 6.02 0.46
CA LYS A 68 -29.57 7.29 -0.27
C LYS A 68 -28.13 7.72 -0.50
N VAL A 69 -27.25 7.52 0.48
CA VAL A 69 -25.81 7.76 0.31
C VAL A 69 -25.23 6.82 -0.75
N GLY A 70 -25.53 5.52 -0.69
CA GLY A 70 -25.08 4.55 -1.68
C GLY A 70 -25.59 4.84 -3.09
N ASP A 71 -26.86 5.26 -3.23
CA ASP A 71 -27.46 5.66 -4.50
C ASP A 71 -26.73 6.88 -5.10
N ARG A 72 -26.43 7.89 -4.27
CA ARG A 72 -25.69 9.08 -4.73
C ARG A 72 -24.26 8.73 -5.15
N LEU A 73 -23.56 7.88 -4.41
CA LEU A 73 -22.21 7.41 -4.76
C LEU A 73 -22.22 6.65 -6.10
N LYS A 74 -23.20 5.77 -6.33
CA LYS A 74 -23.37 5.08 -7.62
C LYS A 74 -23.59 6.05 -8.77
N GLN A 75 -24.49 7.00 -8.58
CA GLN A 75 -24.77 8.00 -9.60
C GLN A 75 -23.51 8.79 -9.95
N GLN A 76 -22.79 9.27 -8.95
CA GLN A 76 -21.54 10.01 -9.16
C GLN A 76 -20.45 9.14 -9.83
N TYR A 77 -20.38 7.85 -9.49
CA TYR A 77 -19.47 6.90 -10.15
C TYR A 77 -19.78 6.77 -11.66
N GLN A 78 -21.06 6.73 -12.03
CA GLN A 78 -21.52 6.53 -13.41
C GLN A 78 -21.46 7.81 -14.24
N ASP A 79 -21.91 8.93 -13.67
CA ASP A 79 -22.13 10.18 -14.40
C ASP A 79 -20.89 11.09 -14.35
N GLU A 80 -20.12 11.05 -13.25
CA GLU A 80 -19.09 12.04 -12.92
C GLU A 80 -17.82 11.37 -12.33
N ARG A 81 -17.17 10.51 -13.12
CA ARG A 81 -16.07 9.64 -12.66
C ARG A 81 -14.92 10.39 -11.96
N ASP A 82 -14.47 11.52 -12.51
CA ASP A 82 -13.40 12.32 -11.92
C ASP A 82 -13.81 12.93 -10.57
N GLN A 83 -15.05 13.39 -10.47
CA GLN A 83 -15.59 13.91 -9.22
C GLN A 83 -15.72 12.79 -8.19
N TYR A 84 -16.12 11.59 -8.61
CA TYR A 84 -16.16 10.41 -7.76
C TYR A 84 -14.79 10.08 -7.19
N ILE A 85 -13.75 10.06 -8.03
CA ILE A 85 -12.37 9.76 -7.58
C ILE A 85 -11.89 10.77 -6.55
N ARG A 86 -12.15 12.07 -6.77
CA ARG A 86 -11.80 13.12 -5.79
C ARG A 86 -12.53 12.89 -4.47
N ALA A 87 -13.85 12.69 -4.52
CA ALA A 87 -14.63 12.42 -3.31
C ALA A 87 -14.20 11.12 -2.60
N TRP A 88 -13.78 10.11 -3.36
CA TRP A 88 -13.35 8.81 -2.83
C TRP A 88 -12.15 8.90 -1.91
N GLN A 89 -11.23 9.85 -2.14
CA GLN A 89 -10.08 10.07 -1.27
C GLN A 89 -10.51 10.42 0.17
N ASP A 90 -11.63 11.14 0.31
CA ASP A 90 -12.17 11.53 1.61
C ASP A 90 -13.14 10.48 2.19
N VAL A 91 -13.99 9.89 1.33
CA VAL A 91 -15.11 9.03 1.81
C VAL A 91 -14.82 7.53 1.76
N GLY A 92 -13.79 7.09 1.02
CA GLY A 92 -13.53 5.68 0.73
C GLY A 92 -13.37 4.82 1.99
N THR A 93 -12.71 5.34 3.02
CA THR A 93 -12.56 4.65 4.31
C THR A 93 -13.90 4.36 4.99
N PHE A 94 -14.84 5.32 4.94
CA PHE A 94 -16.18 5.16 5.49
C PHE A 94 -17.03 4.18 4.68
N VAL A 95 -16.87 4.19 3.36
CA VAL A 95 -17.55 3.24 2.48
C VAL A 95 -17.05 1.81 2.75
N LYS A 96 -15.73 1.60 2.87
CA LYS A 96 -15.11 0.32 3.25
C LYS A 96 -15.61 -0.15 4.63
N PHE A 97 -15.65 0.75 5.62
CA PHE A 97 -16.20 0.45 6.95
C PHE A 97 -17.68 0.07 6.89
N GLY A 98 -18.48 0.78 6.09
CA GLY A 98 -19.89 0.47 5.85
C GLY A 98 -20.09 -0.91 5.22
N CYS A 99 -19.23 -1.30 4.27
CA CYS A 99 -19.26 -2.62 3.65
C CYS A 99 -19.03 -3.75 4.66
N ILE A 100 -18.09 -3.56 5.59
CA ILE A 100 -17.79 -4.56 6.64
C ILE A 100 -18.98 -4.74 7.60
N ASN A 101 -19.68 -3.64 7.92
CA ASN A 101 -20.68 -3.61 8.99
C ASN A 101 -22.14 -3.75 8.52
N SER A 102 -22.41 -3.65 7.21
CA SER A 102 -23.78 -3.73 6.69
C SER A 102 -23.85 -4.43 5.33
N ASP A 103 -24.40 -5.64 5.31
CA ASP A 103 -24.61 -6.42 4.08
C ASP A 103 -25.49 -5.69 3.06
N LYS A 104 -26.49 -4.92 3.53
CA LYS A 104 -27.38 -4.15 2.65
C LYS A 104 -26.61 -3.04 1.96
N PHE A 105 -25.79 -2.30 2.72
CA PHE A 105 -24.98 -1.22 2.17
C PHE A 105 -23.89 -1.76 1.26
N LYS A 106 -23.23 -2.86 1.63
CA LYS A 106 -22.26 -3.59 0.79
C LYS A 106 -22.83 -3.89 -0.59
N LYS A 107 -23.97 -4.58 -0.67
CA LYS A 107 -24.64 -4.90 -1.95
C LYS A 107 -24.98 -3.66 -2.77
N GLN A 108 -25.14 -2.52 -2.11
CA GLN A 108 -25.27 -1.26 -2.82
C GLN A 108 -23.90 -0.90 -3.42
N VAL A 109 -22.85 -0.72 -2.64
CA VAL A 109 -21.62 -0.04 -3.10
C VAL A 109 -20.49 -0.94 -3.59
N GLU A 110 -20.60 -2.27 -3.51
CA GLU A 110 -19.49 -3.20 -3.80
C GLU A 110 -18.88 -3.05 -5.20
N ASP A 111 -19.69 -2.69 -6.19
CA ASP A 111 -19.27 -2.49 -7.58
C ASP A 111 -18.55 -1.16 -7.83
N ILE A 112 -18.56 -0.25 -6.86
CA ILE A 112 -17.97 1.09 -6.99
C ILE A 112 -16.80 1.31 -6.02
N VAL A 113 -16.41 0.29 -5.26
CA VAL A 113 -15.22 0.37 -4.40
C VAL A 113 -13.97 0.33 -5.27
N ILE A 114 -13.18 1.41 -5.21
CA ILE A 114 -11.99 1.58 -6.05
C ILE A 114 -10.69 1.65 -5.25
N PHE A 115 -9.62 1.24 -5.90
CA PHE A 115 -8.25 1.23 -5.40
C PHE A 115 -7.35 1.90 -6.43
N ARG A 116 -6.32 2.61 -5.96
CA ARG A 116 -5.27 3.04 -6.88
C ARG A 116 -4.58 1.79 -7.42
N THR A 117 -4.13 1.84 -8.66
CA THR A 117 -3.45 0.72 -9.31
C THR A 117 -2.22 1.19 -10.09
N THR A 118 -1.26 0.29 -10.27
CA THR A 118 -0.12 0.49 -11.18
C THR A 118 -0.49 0.30 -12.65
N TYR A 119 -1.67 -0.26 -12.95
CA TYR A 119 -2.15 -0.45 -14.33
C TYR A 119 -2.37 0.89 -15.01
N GLN A 120 -1.62 1.16 -16.07
CA GLN A 120 -1.88 2.28 -16.95
C GLN A 120 -2.76 1.81 -18.11
N PRO A 121 -3.95 2.43 -18.32
CA PRO A 121 -4.74 2.13 -19.49
C PRO A 121 -3.92 2.49 -20.73
N VAL A 122 -3.87 1.56 -21.70
CA VAL A 122 -3.25 1.78 -23.00
C VAL A 122 -4.14 2.73 -23.81
N GLU A 123 -4.20 4.00 -23.42
CA GLU A 123 -4.68 5.05 -24.32
C GLU A 123 -3.54 5.39 -25.27
N SER A 124 -3.84 5.26 -26.57
CA SER A 124 -3.00 5.60 -27.72
C SER A 124 -1.94 6.67 -27.42
N SER A 125 -0.67 6.28 -27.51
CA SER A 125 0.51 7.14 -27.45
C SER A 125 0.64 8.06 -28.67
N GLU A 126 -0.42 8.78 -29.03
CA GLU A 126 -0.44 9.82 -30.05
C GLU A 126 -1.21 11.03 -29.52
N ALA A 127 -0.62 11.74 -28.56
CA ALA A 127 -0.89 13.15 -28.39
C ALA A 127 0.28 13.92 -29.02
N PRO A 128 0.07 14.66 -30.13
CA PRO A 128 1.12 15.46 -30.74
C PRO A 128 1.43 16.64 -29.81
N THR A 129 2.71 16.83 -29.55
CA THR A 129 3.26 18.04 -28.94
C THR A 129 2.99 19.23 -29.87
N THR A 130 2.12 20.15 -29.44
CA THR A 130 2.07 21.49 -30.02
C THR A 130 2.17 22.52 -28.90
N ASP A 131 3.40 23.01 -28.72
CA ASP A 131 3.73 24.29 -28.13
C ASP A 131 3.06 25.42 -28.93
N THR A 132 2.20 26.24 -28.33
CA THR A 132 2.22 27.71 -28.51
C THR A 132 1.33 28.43 -27.47
N PRO A 133 1.73 29.61 -26.95
CA PRO A 133 1.00 30.35 -25.92
C PRO A 133 0.16 31.50 -26.50
N THR A 134 -0.74 32.03 -25.65
CA THR A 134 -1.06 33.46 -25.44
C THR A 134 -2.52 33.92 -25.62
N ASP A 135 -2.97 34.62 -24.56
CA ASP A 135 -3.97 35.68 -24.39
C ASP A 135 -5.47 35.46 -24.63
N THR A 136 -6.22 35.59 -23.53
CA THR A 136 -7.50 36.35 -23.52
C THR A 136 -7.64 37.16 -22.21
N PRO A 137 -8.24 38.37 -22.25
CA PRO A 137 -8.14 39.38 -21.19
C PRO A 137 -9.20 39.23 -20.08
N LYS A 138 -8.83 39.63 -18.85
CA LYS A 138 -9.71 39.75 -17.69
C LYS A 138 -10.61 41.00 -17.78
N VAL A 139 -11.91 40.84 -17.51
CA VAL A 139 -12.84 41.95 -17.22
C VAL A 139 -13.36 41.75 -15.79
N GLU A 140 -13.00 42.66 -14.90
CA GLU A 140 -13.51 42.75 -13.53
C GLU A 140 -14.85 43.50 -13.49
N VAL A 141 -15.83 42.99 -12.74
CA VAL A 141 -16.97 43.78 -12.27
C VAL A 141 -17.14 43.52 -10.76
N GLN A 142 -17.07 44.60 -10.00
CA GLN A 142 -17.21 44.64 -8.54
C GLN A 142 -18.68 44.44 -8.09
N SER A 143 -18.79 43.93 -6.87
CA SER A 143 -19.94 43.38 -6.15
C SER A 143 -21.01 44.37 -5.66
N GLN A 144 -22.17 43.84 -5.26
CA GLN A 144 -23.03 44.41 -4.22
C GLN A 144 -23.55 43.32 -3.27
N GLU A 145 -23.45 43.62 -1.97
CA GLU A 145 -23.60 42.74 -0.80
C GLU A 145 -25.06 42.34 -0.47
N GLY A 146 -25.25 41.11 0.06
CA GLY A 146 -26.39 40.84 0.94
C GLY A 146 -26.97 39.41 0.98
N ASP A 147 -26.18 38.34 1.11
CA ASP A 147 -26.67 37.03 1.58
C ASP A 147 -25.66 36.33 2.50
N ALA A 148 -26.12 35.81 3.63
CA ALA A 148 -25.31 35.21 4.69
C ALA A 148 -25.11 33.69 4.51
N TRP A 149 -25.38 33.17 3.31
CA TRP A 149 -25.17 31.77 2.91
C TRP A 149 -24.44 31.61 1.57
N GLU A 150 -23.85 32.68 1.03
CA GLU A 150 -23.11 32.64 -0.22
C GLU A 150 -21.59 32.50 0.03
N ASP A 151 -21.20 31.38 0.64
CA ASP A 151 -19.79 31.01 0.78
C ASP A 151 -19.62 29.47 0.76
N VAL A 152 -20.13 28.85 -0.30
CA VAL A 152 -19.64 27.55 -0.81
C VAL A 152 -19.77 27.49 -2.33
N THR A 153 -19.26 28.50 -3.05
CA THR A 153 -18.86 28.33 -4.44
C THR A 153 -17.40 27.86 -4.46
N PRO A 154 -17.08 26.70 -5.05
CA PRO A 154 -15.69 26.27 -5.20
C PRO A 154 -15.10 27.03 -6.38
N ASP A 155 -14.82 28.32 -6.21
CA ASP A 155 -14.00 29.07 -7.15
C ASP A 155 -12.83 29.72 -6.39
N GLY A 156 -11.91 28.83 -6.06
CA GLY A 156 -10.56 29.11 -5.60
C GLY A 156 -9.63 28.13 -6.28
N GLY A 157 -9.75 28.01 -7.61
CA GLY A 157 -8.78 27.31 -8.44
C GLY A 157 -7.46 28.07 -8.39
N THR A 158 -6.65 27.79 -7.37
CA THR A 158 -5.20 27.96 -7.52
C THR A 158 -4.77 27.04 -8.66
N GLU A 159 -4.23 27.63 -9.71
CA GLU A 159 -3.57 26.99 -10.87
C GLU A 159 -2.31 26.22 -10.44
N GLN A 160 -2.45 25.29 -9.51
CA GLN A 160 -1.39 24.46 -8.94
C GLN A 160 -1.90 23.02 -8.72
N ASP A 161 -2.66 22.46 -9.66
CA ASP A 161 -3.01 21.03 -9.60
C ASP A 161 -3.21 20.41 -10.99
N LYS A 162 -2.33 20.78 -11.93
CA LYS A 162 -2.20 20.11 -13.25
C LYS A 162 -0.92 19.28 -13.37
N SER A 163 -0.23 18.97 -12.27
CA SER A 163 1.04 18.24 -12.30
C SER A 163 1.15 17.06 -11.33
N SER A 164 0.06 16.58 -10.72
CA SER A 164 0.05 15.22 -10.19
C SER A 164 -0.52 14.31 -11.29
N SER A 165 0.31 13.42 -11.81
CA SER A 165 -0.17 12.31 -12.64
C SER A 165 -1.24 11.58 -11.82
N SER A 166 -2.53 11.77 -12.12
CA SER A 166 -3.59 11.14 -11.34
C SER A 166 -3.43 9.63 -11.51
N GLN A 167 -2.96 8.95 -10.47
CA GLN A 167 -2.79 7.51 -10.53
C GLN A 167 -4.15 6.87 -10.85
N PRO A 168 -4.18 5.91 -11.77
CA PRO A 168 -5.42 5.28 -12.21
C PRO A 168 -6.08 4.52 -11.05
N TYR A 169 -7.41 4.48 -11.08
CA TYR A 169 -8.22 3.75 -10.12
C TYR A 169 -8.95 2.60 -10.80
N THR A 170 -9.07 1.47 -10.10
CA THR A 170 -9.77 0.27 -10.58
C THR A 170 -10.59 -0.36 -9.46
N THR A 171 -11.60 -1.14 -9.83
CA THR A 171 -12.30 -2.05 -8.91
C THR A 171 -11.59 -3.41 -8.83
N ILE A 172 -11.89 -4.20 -7.79
CA ILE A 172 -11.40 -5.59 -7.68
C ILE A 172 -11.88 -6.45 -8.85
N LYS A 173 -13.13 -6.28 -9.28
CA LYS A 173 -13.69 -7.05 -10.40
C LYS A 173 -12.95 -6.78 -11.69
N GLU A 174 -12.69 -5.50 -12.00
CA GLU A 174 -11.91 -5.11 -13.18
C GLU A 174 -10.46 -5.60 -13.09
N TYR A 175 -9.83 -5.53 -11.91
CA TYR A 175 -8.48 -6.08 -11.69
C TYR A 175 -8.45 -7.58 -11.97
N LEU A 176 -9.38 -8.35 -11.40
CA LEU A 176 -9.44 -9.81 -11.56
C LEU A 176 -9.68 -10.17 -13.02
N GLU A 177 -10.54 -9.43 -13.73
CA GLU A 177 -10.81 -9.65 -15.15
C GLU A 177 -9.58 -9.42 -16.02
N ARG A 178 -8.84 -8.33 -15.81
CA ARG A 178 -7.62 -8.02 -16.57
C ARG A 178 -6.50 -9.02 -16.34
N ASN A 179 -6.39 -9.57 -15.14
CA ASN A 179 -5.25 -10.39 -14.73
C ASN A 179 -5.52 -11.90 -14.74
N LYS A 180 -6.63 -12.35 -15.33
CA LYS A 180 -6.96 -13.79 -15.44
C LYS A 180 -5.86 -14.61 -16.10
N GLU A 181 -5.21 -14.07 -17.14
CA GLU A 181 -4.18 -14.79 -17.89
C GLU A 181 -2.80 -14.74 -17.23
N ASN A 182 -2.49 -13.66 -16.50
CA ASN A 182 -1.17 -13.44 -15.92
C ASN A 182 -1.03 -14.09 -14.53
N HIS A 183 -2.01 -13.86 -13.65
CA HIS A 183 -2.01 -14.36 -12.27
C HIS A 183 -3.44 -14.53 -11.77
N GLU A 184 -4.09 -15.60 -12.27
CA GLU A 184 -5.47 -15.93 -11.97
C GLU A 184 -5.72 -15.94 -10.45
N ASN A 185 -6.76 -15.21 -10.04
CA ASN A 185 -7.20 -15.15 -8.64
C ASN A 185 -6.15 -14.67 -7.63
N ARG A 186 -5.03 -14.07 -8.06
CA ARG A 186 -4.05 -13.47 -7.14
C ARG A 186 -4.07 -11.95 -7.24
N VAL A 187 -4.34 -11.30 -6.10
CA VAL A 187 -4.37 -9.84 -5.98
C VAL A 187 -3.11 -9.38 -5.27
N PHE A 188 -2.23 -8.67 -5.98
CA PHE A 188 -1.06 -8.05 -5.39
C PHE A 188 -1.40 -6.68 -4.84
N TYR A 189 -0.98 -6.40 -3.60
CA TYR A 189 -1.22 -5.10 -2.99
C TYR A 189 -0.02 -4.54 -2.21
N CYS A 190 -0.02 -3.23 -2.09
CA CYS A 190 0.95 -2.42 -1.35
C CYS A 190 0.18 -1.58 -0.32
N THR A 191 0.68 -1.48 0.92
CA THR A 191 0.06 -0.64 1.97
C THR A 191 0.88 0.61 2.29
N ASP A 192 2.15 0.66 1.92
CA ASP A 192 3.02 1.83 2.09
C ASP A 192 3.88 2.01 0.84
N GLU A 193 3.46 2.94 -0.03
CA GLU A 193 4.09 3.20 -1.33
C GLU A 193 5.58 3.55 -1.19
N ALA A 194 5.96 4.26 -0.11
CA ALA A 194 7.34 4.71 0.06
C ALA A 194 8.29 3.58 0.47
N SER A 195 7.92 2.75 1.46
CA SER A 195 8.78 1.62 1.89
C SER A 195 8.76 0.46 0.89
N GLN A 196 7.67 0.32 0.13
CA GLN A 196 7.50 -0.82 -0.76
C GLN A 196 7.78 -0.51 -2.23
N ALA A 197 8.25 0.70 -2.56
CA ALA A 197 8.49 1.15 -3.93
C ALA A 197 9.31 0.14 -4.76
N THR A 198 10.41 -0.39 -4.20
CA THR A 198 11.27 -1.38 -4.88
C THR A 198 10.51 -2.65 -5.24
N TYR A 199 9.63 -3.13 -4.35
CA TYR A 199 8.82 -4.32 -4.61
C TYR A 199 7.75 -4.03 -5.66
N VAL A 200 7.11 -2.85 -5.59
CA VAL A 200 6.11 -2.43 -6.59
C VAL A 200 6.74 -2.33 -7.97
N GLU A 201 7.94 -1.75 -8.08
CA GLU A 201 8.69 -1.66 -9.34
C GLU A 201 9.05 -3.04 -9.90
N LEU A 202 9.50 -3.96 -9.04
CA LEU A 202 9.79 -5.34 -9.44
C LEU A 202 8.55 -6.02 -10.05
N HIS A 203 7.38 -5.89 -9.42
CA HIS A 203 6.13 -6.45 -9.94
C HIS A 203 5.75 -5.78 -11.27
N LYS A 204 5.85 -4.46 -11.37
CA LYS A 204 5.56 -3.70 -12.61
C LYS A 204 6.44 -4.13 -13.79
N ASN A 205 7.74 -4.30 -13.56
CA ASN A 205 8.69 -4.69 -14.61
C ASN A 205 8.38 -6.07 -15.21
N GLN A 206 7.59 -6.87 -14.50
CA GLN A 206 7.16 -8.19 -14.95
C GLN A 206 5.70 -8.23 -15.42
N GLY A 207 5.09 -7.06 -15.60
CA GLY A 207 3.71 -6.95 -16.05
C GLY A 207 2.67 -7.35 -14.99
N LEU A 208 3.06 -7.45 -13.72
CA LEU A 208 2.13 -7.71 -12.63
C LEU A 208 1.49 -6.39 -12.17
N GLU A 209 0.16 -6.38 -12.09
CA GLU A 209 -0.61 -5.25 -11.57
C GLU A 209 -0.61 -5.24 -10.05
N VAL A 210 -0.41 -4.08 -9.43
CA VAL A 210 -0.39 -3.90 -7.97
C VAL A 210 -1.43 -2.85 -7.56
N LEU A 211 -2.24 -3.19 -6.55
CA LEU A 211 -3.20 -2.28 -5.93
C LEU A 211 -2.59 -1.56 -4.73
N PHE A 212 -2.92 -0.28 -4.53
CA PHE A 212 -2.57 0.43 -3.31
C PHE A 212 -3.74 0.39 -2.32
N MET A 213 -3.46 -0.15 -1.14
CA MET A 213 -4.37 -0.37 -0.02
C MET A 213 -3.73 0.21 1.25
N ASP A 214 -3.61 1.53 1.26
CA ASP A 214 -2.83 2.35 2.20
C ASP A 214 -3.68 3.03 3.30
N SER A 215 -4.99 2.78 3.34
CA SER A 215 -5.84 3.25 4.42
C SER A 215 -5.71 2.36 5.66
N PHE A 216 -5.84 2.95 6.85
CA PHE A 216 -5.74 2.21 8.12
C PHE A 216 -6.77 1.06 8.24
N ILE A 217 -7.91 1.16 7.55
CA ILE A 217 -8.94 0.11 7.57
C ILE A 217 -8.62 -1.03 6.60
N ASP A 218 -7.69 -0.83 5.66
CA ASP A 218 -7.49 -1.76 4.55
C ASP A 218 -7.05 -3.14 5.01
N ASN A 219 -6.27 -3.25 6.08
CA ASN A 219 -5.92 -4.55 6.66
C ASN A 219 -7.16 -5.38 7.03
N HIS A 220 -8.14 -4.77 7.69
CA HIS A 220 -9.41 -5.43 8.01
C HIS A 220 -10.27 -5.63 6.75
N TYR A 221 -10.22 -4.68 5.82
CA TYR A 221 -10.96 -4.76 4.56
C TYR A 221 -10.44 -5.88 3.64
N ILE A 222 -9.14 -6.15 3.61
CA ILE A 222 -8.53 -7.27 2.89
C ILE A 222 -9.05 -8.59 3.43
N SER A 223 -9.03 -8.79 4.75
CA SER A 223 -9.60 -10.00 5.37
C SER A 223 -11.10 -10.17 5.06
N PHE A 224 -11.82 -9.04 4.97
CA PHE A 224 -13.21 -9.04 4.51
C PHE A 224 -13.32 -9.44 3.03
N LEU A 225 -12.50 -8.88 2.14
CA LEU A 225 -12.48 -9.20 0.72
C LEU A 225 -12.12 -10.67 0.47
N GLU A 226 -11.17 -11.26 1.21
CA GLU A 226 -10.82 -12.69 1.13
C GLU A 226 -12.02 -13.61 1.45
N ARG A 227 -12.93 -13.17 2.32
CA ARG A 227 -14.18 -13.89 2.61
C ARG A 227 -15.21 -13.75 1.49
N GLU A 228 -15.27 -12.59 0.85
CA GLU A 228 -16.22 -12.30 -0.23
C GLU A 228 -15.79 -12.93 -1.56
N TYR A 229 -14.49 -12.89 -1.86
CA TYR A 229 -13.85 -13.48 -3.03
C TYR A 229 -13.10 -14.74 -2.62
N THR A 230 -13.83 -15.82 -2.32
CA THR A 230 -13.26 -17.06 -1.75
C THR A 230 -12.20 -17.73 -2.63
N GLU A 231 -12.21 -17.45 -3.93
CA GLU A 231 -11.22 -17.93 -4.89
C GLU A 231 -9.98 -17.03 -4.93
N ALA A 232 -10.12 -15.75 -4.58
CA ALA A 232 -9.06 -14.77 -4.67
C ALA A 232 -8.14 -14.80 -3.44
N LYS A 233 -6.83 -14.81 -3.68
CA LYS A 233 -5.79 -14.69 -2.66
C LYS A 233 -5.15 -13.31 -2.72
N PHE A 234 -5.18 -12.59 -1.60
CA PHE A 234 -4.52 -11.30 -1.47
C PHE A 234 -3.09 -11.52 -0.97
N SER A 235 -2.11 -11.04 -1.74
CA SER A 235 -0.68 -11.16 -1.43
C SER A 235 -0.04 -9.79 -1.42
N ARG A 236 0.60 -9.43 -0.32
CA ARG A 236 1.35 -8.19 -0.25
C ARG A 236 2.63 -8.31 -1.07
N VAL A 237 3.06 -7.23 -1.72
CA VAL A 237 4.26 -7.22 -2.59
C VAL A 237 5.57 -7.62 -1.91
N ASP A 238 5.64 -7.59 -0.58
CA ASP A 238 6.81 -7.98 0.23
C ASP A 238 6.62 -9.28 1.01
N SER A 239 5.54 -10.02 0.74
CA SER A 239 5.19 -11.21 1.52
C SER A 239 5.91 -12.48 1.07
N ASP A 240 5.94 -12.69 -0.23
CA ASP A 240 6.64 -13.80 -0.88
C ASP A 240 6.96 -13.40 -2.32
N LEU A 241 7.96 -14.05 -2.91
CA LEU A 241 8.21 -13.90 -4.33
C LEU A 241 7.25 -14.82 -5.08
N ASP A 242 6.54 -14.28 -6.06
CA ASP A 242 5.77 -15.07 -7.00
C ASP A 242 6.74 -15.88 -7.89
N ASP A 243 6.37 -17.10 -8.26
CA ASP A 243 7.19 -17.96 -9.14
C ASP A 243 7.45 -17.31 -10.50
N THR A 244 6.57 -16.40 -10.93
CA THR A 244 6.77 -15.57 -12.12
C THR A 244 7.96 -14.62 -11.97
N LEU A 245 8.29 -14.19 -10.75
CA LEU A 245 9.43 -13.33 -10.43
C LEU A 245 10.78 -14.03 -10.48
N VAL A 246 10.78 -15.36 -10.50
CA VAL A 246 11.98 -16.18 -10.50
C VAL A 246 12.30 -16.65 -11.92
N ASP A 247 13.56 -16.50 -12.33
CA ASP A 247 14.09 -17.07 -13.57
C ASP A 247 14.36 -18.58 -13.39
N GLN A 248 13.33 -19.38 -13.67
CA GLN A 248 13.39 -20.84 -13.58
C GLN A 248 14.36 -21.47 -14.60
N GLU A 249 14.76 -20.76 -15.67
CA GLU A 249 15.72 -21.28 -16.64
C GLU A 249 17.16 -21.20 -16.12
N GLN A 250 17.46 -20.18 -15.30
CA GLN A 250 18.76 -20.00 -14.66
C GLN A 250 18.99 -20.85 -13.40
N GLU A 251 17.95 -21.48 -12.84
CA GLU A 251 18.12 -22.45 -11.72
C GLU A 251 18.92 -23.70 -12.11
N LYS A 252 19.14 -23.95 -13.40
CA LYS A 252 20.01 -25.04 -13.89
C LYS A 252 21.48 -24.65 -13.77
N GLU A 253 21.92 -24.32 -12.56
CA GLU A 253 23.32 -23.99 -12.30
C GLU A 253 24.22 -25.22 -12.44
N ILE A 254 25.39 -25.00 -13.04
CA ILE A 254 26.45 -26.01 -13.15
C ILE A 254 27.02 -26.27 -11.76
N VAL A 255 26.92 -27.51 -11.28
CA VAL A 255 27.57 -27.95 -10.05
C VAL A 255 29.09 -27.88 -10.25
N ASP A 256 29.79 -27.15 -9.38
CA ASP A 256 31.24 -27.07 -9.47
C ASP A 256 31.86 -28.44 -9.12
N PRO A 257 32.63 -29.07 -10.02
CA PRO A 257 33.21 -30.40 -9.80
C PRO A 257 34.23 -30.46 -8.64
N LYS A 258 34.70 -29.31 -8.12
CA LYS A 258 35.63 -29.27 -6.97
C LYS A 258 34.93 -29.20 -5.62
N THR A 259 33.78 -28.55 -5.55
CA THR A 259 33.08 -28.29 -4.28
C THR A 259 31.80 -29.12 -4.12
N ASN A 260 31.30 -29.74 -5.20
CA ASN A 260 29.99 -30.42 -5.27
C ASN A 260 28.83 -29.51 -4.83
N LYS A 261 28.99 -28.19 -4.95
CA LYS A 261 27.99 -27.18 -4.60
C LYS A 261 27.62 -26.36 -5.83
N THR A 262 26.38 -25.91 -5.88
CA THR A 262 25.95 -24.91 -6.86
C THR A 262 26.50 -23.53 -6.48
N ARG A 263 26.46 -22.58 -7.41
CA ARG A 263 26.87 -21.20 -7.11
C ARG A 263 25.91 -20.57 -6.09
N SER A 264 24.63 -20.90 -6.20
CA SER A 264 23.57 -20.53 -5.28
C SER A 264 23.82 -21.04 -3.87
N ASP A 265 24.32 -22.28 -3.70
CA ASP A 265 24.70 -22.80 -2.38
C ASP A 265 25.88 -22.04 -1.78
N LEU A 266 26.89 -21.71 -2.59
CA LEU A 266 28.06 -20.93 -2.14
C LEU A 266 27.66 -19.53 -1.68
N ILE A 267 26.78 -18.85 -2.44
CA ILE A 267 26.26 -17.53 -2.06
C ILE A 267 25.49 -17.63 -0.74
N LYS A 268 24.61 -18.64 -0.62
CA LYS A 268 23.82 -18.84 0.60
C LYS A 268 24.72 -19.00 1.83
N GLU A 269 25.70 -19.90 1.77
CA GLU A 269 26.63 -20.14 2.88
C GLU A 269 27.45 -18.89 3.24
N LEU A 270 27.88 -18.13 2.23
CA LEU A 270 28.64 -16.91 2.43
C LEU A 270 27.82 -15.85 3.19
N PHE A 271 26.54 -15.68 2.84
CA PHE A 271 25.65 -14.76 3.55
C PHE A 271 25.29 -15.26 4.95
N GLU A 272 25.01 -16.56 5.12
CA GLU A 272 24.72 -17.15 6.43
C GLU A 272 25.90 -16.97 7.41
N GLN A 273 27.13 -17.22 6.94
CA GLN A 273 28.35 -17.02 7.73
C GLN A 273 28.61 -15.54 8.04
N ALA A 274 28.40 -14.64 7.07
CA ALA A 274 28.68 -13.22 7.26
C ALA A 274 27.66 -12.52 8.17
N ILE A 275 26.37 -12.87 8.07
CA ILE A 275 25.31 -12.29 8.89
C ILE A 275 25.35 -12.87 10.30
N ASN A 276 25.57 -14.19 10.42
CA ASN A 276 25.66 -14.90 11.70
C ASN A 276 24.47 -14.63 12.64
N LYS A 277 23.25 -14.59 12.10
CA LYS A 277 22.00 -14.45 12.86
C LYS A 277 21.10 -15.65 12.59
N PRO A 278 20.79 -16.50 13.59
CA PRO A 278 20.04 -17.74 13.38
C PRO A 278 18.58 -17.53 12.96
N LYS A 279 18.03 -16.32 13.19
CA LYS A 279 16.65 -15.96 12.82
C LYS A 279 16.52 -15.45 11.38
N VAL A 280 17.63 -15.29 10.65
CA VAL A 280 17.61 -14.85 9.26
C VAL A 280 17.66 -16.08 8.35
N ASN A 281 16.59 -16.34 7.60
CA ASN A 281 16.56 -17.43 6.63
C ASN A 281 17.09 -16.93 5.28
N VAL A 282 18.30 -17.33 4.91
CA VAL A 282 18.89 -16.93 3.62
C VAL A 282 18.41 -17.86 2.51
N ARG A 283 17.83 -17.27 1.46
CA ARG A 283 17.45 -17.93 0.21
C ARG A 283 18.18 -17.25 -0.95
N THR A 284 18.52 -18.03 -1.96
CA THR A 284 19.14 -17.54 -3.19
C THR A 284 18.16 -17.77 -4.32
N GLN A 285 17.88 -16.72 -5.09
CA GLN A 285 16.99 -16.78 -6.23
C GLN A 285 17.53 -15.94 -7.37
N ALA A 286 17.30 -16.38 -8.60
CA ALA A 286 17.56 -15.59 -9.79
C ALA A 286 16.32 -14.74 -10.08
N LEU A 287 16.42 -13.41 -9.94
CA LEU A 287 15.30 -12.53 -10.26
C LEU A 287 15.32 -12.19 -11.75
N LYS A 288 14.15 -12.24 -12.39
CA LYS A 288 13.99 -11.75 -13.78
C LYS A 288 14.14 -10.24 -13.82
N SER A 289 14.99 -9.76 -14.72
CA SER A 289 15.13 -8.33 -15.01
C SER A 289 15.78 -8.11 -16.38
N ASP A 290 15.26 -7.12 -17.10
CA ASP A 290 15.89 -6.59 -18.32
C ASP A 290 17.06 -5.64 -17.97
N ASP A 291 17.08 -5.08 -16.76
CA ASP A 291 18.17 -4.24 -16.23
C ASP A 291 18.76 -4.84 -14.92
N PRO A 292 19.97 -5.40 -14.95
CA PRO A 292 20.63 -5.96 -13.77
C PRO A 292 20.92 -4.94 -12.66
N GLN A 293 20.96 -3.63 -12.95
CA GLN A 293 21.15 -2.58 -11.93
C GLN A 293 19.83 -2.04 -11.37
N GLY A 294 18.72 -2.19 -12.10
CA GLY A 294 17.38 -1.81 -11.66
C GLY A 294 16.79 -2.76 -10.61
N THR A 295 17.29 -3.99 -10.50
CA THR A 295 16.89 -4.92 -9.44
C THR A 295 17.78 -4.84 -8.20
N PRO A 296 17.22 -4.97 -6.99
CA PRO A 296 18.03 -4.98 -5.77
C PRO A 296 18.93 -6.24 -5.69
N PRO A 297 20.14 -6.13 -5.11
CA PRO A 297 21.04 -7.26 -4.89
C PRO A 297 20.52 -8.25 -3.83
N ALA A 298 19.74 -7.76 -2.87
CA ALA A 298 19.03 -8.57 -1.90
C ALA A 298 17.76 -7.85 -1.44
N MET A 299 16.78 -8.61 -0.98
CA MET A 299 15.52 -8.11 -0.46
C MET A 299 15.07 -8.90 0.76
N VAL A 300 14.25 -8.29 1.61
CA VAL A 300 13.72 -8.94 2.80
C VAL A 300 12.23 -9.20 2.62
N LEU A 301 11.87 -10.47 2.72
CA LEU A 301 10.49 -10.93 2.63
C LEU A 301 9.97 -11.31 4.02
N LEU A 302 8.72 -10.94 4.26
CA LEU A 302 8.01 -11.19 5.51
C LEU A 302 6.75 -12.02 5.23
N PRO A 303 6.71 -13.30 5.61
CA PRO A 303 5.52 -14.12 5.38
C PRO A 303 4.23 -13.45 5.87
N GLU A 304 3.24 -13.33 4.99
CA GLU A 304 2.00 -12.57 5.23
C GLU A 304 1.30 -12.97 6.54
N ALA A 305 1.21 -14.28 6.81
CA ALA A 305 0.56 -14.79 8.01
C ALA A 305 1.24 -14.34 9.32
N MET A 306 2.58 -14.33 9.34
CA MET A 306 3.35 -13.86 10.50
C MET A 306 3.19 -12.35 10.68
N ARG A 307 3.21 -11.60 9.58
CA ARG A 307 3.03 -10.15 9.60
C ARG A 307 1.65 -9.75 10.13
N ARG A 308 0.57 -10.31 9.58
CA ARG A 308 -0.80 -10.02 10.04
C ARG A 308 -1.00 -10.36 11.51
N LEU A 309 -0.39 -11.45 11.99
CA LEU A 309 -0.40 -11.81 13.41
C LEU A 309 0.29 -10.74 14.26
N GLN A 310 1.46 -10.25 13.84
CA GLN A 310 2.17 -9.19 14.57
C GLN A 310 1.42 -7.86 14.57
N GLU A 311 0.85 -7.47 13.44
CA GLU A 311 0.03 -6.25 13.34
C GLU A 311 -1.18 -6.35 14.30
N MET A 312 -1.81 -7.53 14.38
CA MET A 312 -2.88 -7.80 15.35
C MET A 312 -2.38 -7.74 16.80
N THR A 313 -1.23 -8.36 17.12
CA THR A 313 -0.65 -8.33 18.47
C THR A 313 -0.28 -6.91 18.89
N ALA A 314 0.36 -6.14 18.00
CA ALA A 314 0.73 -4.75 18.24
C ALA A 314 -0.51 -3.88 18.50
N MET A 315 -1.59 -4.08 17.73
CA MET A 315 -2.86 -3.40 17.97
C MET A 315 -3.46 -3.77 19.33
N MET A 316 -3.42 -5.05 19.73
CA MET A 316 -3.91 -5.48 21.04
C MET A 316 -3.07 -4.94 22.20
N GLN A 317 -1.77 -4.75 22.00
CA GLN A 317 -0.84 -4.25 23.02
C GLN A 317 -0.71 -2.72 23.02
N GLN A 318 -1.37 -2.01 22.09
CA GLN A 318 -1.17 -0.57 21.85
C GLN A 318 0.31 -0.20 21.64
N GLU A 319 1.06 -1.11 21.00
CA GLU A 319 2.46 -0.88 20.67
C GLU A 319 2.63 -0.62 19.17
N SER A 320 3.73 0.03 18.80
CA SER A 320 4.13 0.16 17.40
C SER A 320 4.55 -1.19 16.84
N VAL A 321 4.14 -1.49 15.61
CA VAL A 321 4.59 -2.70 14.89
C VAL A 321 6.12 -2.64 14.72
N GLN A 322 6.83 -3.51 15.43
CA GLN A 322 8.27 -3.68 15.28
C GLN A 322 8.58 -4.64 14.14
N PHE A 323 9.75 -4.46 13.52
CA PHE A 323 10.20 -5.35 12.47
C PHE A 323 10.50 -6.76 13.02
N PRO A 324 9.99 -7.85 12.41
CA PRO A 324 10.26 -9.21 12.84
C PRO A 324 11.75 -9.55 12.93
N GLU A 325 12.19 -10.13 14.05
CA GLU A 325 13.53 -10.70 14.15
C GLU A 325 13.73 -11.89 13.18
N GLU A 326 12.67 -12.67 12.95
CA GLU A 326 12.65 -13.77 11.99
C GLU A 326 12.12 -13.29 10.64
N HIS A 327 12.96 -13.36 9.61
CA HIS A 327 12.63 -12.94 8.26
C HIS A 327 13.46 -13.68 7.22
N ILE A 328 13.02 -13.60 5.98
CA ILE A 328 13.67 -14.26 4.84
C ILE A 328 14.50 -13.21 4.11
N LEU A 329 15.78 -13.46 3.95
CA LEU A 329 16.66 -12.68 3.07
C LEU A 329 16.76 -13.42 1.73
N VAL A 330 16.22 -12.83 0.66
CA VAL A 330 16.43 -13.33 -0.68
C VAL A 330 17.60 -12.58 -1.32
N VAL A 331 18.63 -13.31 -1.72
CA VAL A 331 19.81 -12.80 -2.41
C VAL A 331 19.67 -13.06 -3.90
N ASN A 332 19.77 -12.00 -4.70
CA ASN A 332 19.62 -12.07 -6.14
C ASN A 332 20.93 -12.58 -6.80
N THR A 333 20.91 -13.82 -7.31
CA THR A 333 22.10 -14.46 -7.90
C THR A 333 22.49 -13.87 -9.26
N THR A 334 21.56 -13.20 -9.96
CA THR A 334 21.82 -12.56 -11.25
C THR A 334 22.48 -11.18 -11.10
N HIS A 335 22.42 -10.57 -9.92
CA HIS A 335 22.92 -9.22 -9.70
C HIS A 335 24.46 -9.15 -9.79
N PRO A 336 25.05 -8.20 -10.56
CA PRO A 336 26.50 -8.11 -10.76
C PRO A 336 27.32 -8.01 -9.47
N LEU A 337 26.81 -7.27 -8.47
CA LEU A 337 27.44 -7.17 -7.14
C LEU A 337 27.61 -8.54 -6.48
N ILE A 338 26.56 -9.38 -6.50
CA ILE A 338 26.58 -10.71 -5.88
C ILE A 338 27.50 -11.63 -6.66
N GLN A 339 27.49 -11.54 -8.00
CA GLN A 339 28.40 -12.29 -8.84
C GLN A 339 29.88 -11.96 -8.57
N ASN A 340 30.21 -10.68 -8.47
CA ASN A 340 31.56 -10.20 -8.15
C ASN A 340 32.01 -10.61 -6.75
N LEU A 341 31.08 -10.64 -5.80
CA LEU A 341 31.33 -11.01 -4.42
C LEU A 341 31.69 -12.50 -4.27
N VAL A 342 31.10 -13.40 -5.08
CA VAL A 342 31.54 -14.80 -5.17
C VAL A 342 32.97 -14.92 -5.71
N ASN A 343 33.30 -14.15 -6.75
CA ASN A 343 34.66 -14.16 -7.31
C ASN A 343 35.70 -13.64 -6.30
N LEU A 344 35.34 -12.61 -5.54
CA LEU A 344 36.19 -12.02 -4.49
C LEU A 344 36.43 -13.01 -3.34
N SER A 345 35.42 -13.76 -2.93
CA SER A 345 35.56 -14.74 -1.85
C SER A 345 36.42 -15.93 -2.28
N GLN A 346 36.30 -16.39 -3.53
CA GLN A 346 37.11 -17.48 -4.10
C GLN A 346 38.57 -17.09 -4.37
N GLY A 347 38.86 -15.80 -4.64
CA GLY A 347 40.22 -15.28 -4.83
C GLY A 347 41.08 -15.19 -3.56
N SER A 348 40.56 -15.64 -2.42
CA SER A 348 41.22 -15.54 -1.12
C SER A 348 42.39 -16.53 -1.00
N ILE A 349 43.63 -16.03 -1.14
CA ILE A 349 44.84 -16.80 -0.87
C ILE A 349 45.00 -16.92 0.64
N ILE A 350 44.83 -18.14 1.18
CA ILE A 350 45.05 -18.45 2.60
C ILE A 350 46.52 -18.14 2.95
N HIS A 351 46.77 -17.00 3.57
CA HIS A 351 48.04 -16.73 4.25
C HIS A 351 48.01 -17.41 5.62
N SER A 352 49.14 -17.98 6.02
CA SER A 352 49.33 -18.87 7.16
C SER A 352 49.19 -18.22 8.55
N GLY A 353 48.27 -17.28 8.74
CA GLY A 353 48.08 -16.60 10.03
C GLY A 353 46.90 -15.63 10.17
N GLY A 354 45.93 -15.60 9.25
CA GLY A 354 44.75 -14.71 9.39
C GLY A 354 43.72 -14.87 8.28
N GLN A 355 42.55 -14.25 8.45
CA GLN A 355 41.56 -14.13 7.38
C GLN A 355 42.15 -13.30 6.23
N SER A 356 41.95 -13.74 4.98
CA SER A 356 42.37 -12.97 3.80
C SER A 356 41.71 -11.59 3.82
N PRO A 357 42.42 -10.49 3.48
CA PRO A 357 41.82 -9.17 3.35
C PRO A 357 40.61 -9.15 2.38
N SER A 358 40.65 -9.98 1.35
CA SER A 358 39.53 -10.21 0.41
C SER A 358 38.32 -10.87 1.07
N ALA A 359 38.54 -11.82 1.99
CA ALA A 359 37.48 -12.52 2.71
C ALA A 359 36.80 -11.62 3.75
N GLU A 360 37.58 -10.76 4.43
CA GLU A 360 37.04 -9.74 5.33
C GLU A 360 36.21 -8.71 4.56
N LEU A 361 36.71 -8.26 3.39
CA LEU A 361 35.96 -7.35 2.52
C LEU A 361 34.66 -7.99 2.01
N ALA A 362 34.71 -9.25 1.56
CA ALA A 362 33.51 -9.99 1.14
C ALA A 362 32.48 -10.08 2.28
N THR A 363 32.94 -10.39 3.51
CA THR A 363 32.08 -10.42 4.71
C THR A 363 31.43 -9.05 4.96
N MET A 364 32.20 -7.96 4.89
CA MET A 364 31.66 -6.61 5.07
C MET A 364 30.63 -6.25 3.99
N ILE A 365 30.86 -6.64 2.73
CA ILE A 365 29.92 -6.38 1.64
C ILE A 365 28.63 -7.20 1.83
N CYS A 366 28.71 -8.48 2.22
CA CYS A 366 27.52 -9.28 2.54
C CYS A 366 26.66 -8.60 3.62
N GLN A 367 27.29 -8.16 4.70
CA GLN A 367 26.61 -7.45 5.78
C GLN A 367 26.04 -6.11 5.30
N HIS A 368 26.76 -5.37 4.45
CA HIS A 368 26.28 -4.12 3.88
C HIS A 368 25.08 -4.33 2.96
N VAL A 369 25.07 -5.38 2.14
CA VAL A 369 23.93 -5.73 1.28
C VAL A 369 22.71 -6.09 2.13
N TYR A 370 22.91 -6.86 3.20
CA TYR A 370 21.85 -7.18 4.15
C TYR A 370 21.30 -5.93 4.85
N ASP A 371 22.19 -5.04 5.29
CA ASP A 371 21.83 -3.76 5.88
C ASP A 371 21.03 -2.89 4.86
N LEU A 372 21.40 -2.83 3.59
CA LEU A 372 20.60 -2.10 2.59
C LEU A 372 19.19 -2.70 2.42
N ALA A 373 19.08 -4.03 2.42
CA ALA A 373 17.80 -4.72 2.28
C ALA A 373 16.86 -4.48 3.50
N LEU A 374 17.42 -4.44 4.72
CA LEU A 374 16.68 -4.10 5.93
C LEU A 374 16.21 -2.63 5.94
N MET A 375 17.02 -1.71 5.40
CA MET A 375 16.69 -0.30 5.35
C MET A 375 15.45 -0.02 4.50
N ALA A 376 15.32 -0.71 3.36
CA ALA A 376 14.14 -0.60 2.50
C ALA A 376 12.84 -0.92 3.25
N GLN A 377 12.87 -1.87 4.18
CA GLN A 377 11.72 -2.29 4.98
C GLN A 377 11.56 -1.55 6.32
N LYS A 378 12.31 -0.46 6.55
CA LYS A 378 12.36 0.25 7.84
C LYS A 378 12.71 -0.67 9.02
N GLY A 379 13.46 -1.75 8.78
CA GLY A 379 13.84 -2.75 9.79
C GLY A 379 15.06 -2.38 10.64
N PHE A 380 15.48 -1.11 10.66
CA PHE A 380 16.66 -0.66 11.39
C PHE A 380 16.34 -0.19 12.80
N ASP A 381 17.04 -0.76 13.77
CA ASP A 381 17.18 -0.17 15.09
C ASP A 381 18.33 0.86 15.13
N ALA A 382 18.42 1.61 16.23
CA ALA A 382 19.43 2.65 16.39
C ALA A 382 20.87 2.10 16.39
N GLU A 383 21.07 0.90 16.96
CA GLU A 383 22.38 0.23 17.01
C GLU A 383 22.81 -0.26 15.63
N GLY A 384 21.89 -0.89 14.89
CA GLY A 384 22.08 -1.30 13.51
C GLY A 384 22.47 -0.12 12.62
N MET A 385 21.81 1.03 12.78
CA MET A 385 22.09 2.20 11.93
C MET A 385 23.51 2.70 12.15
N LYS A 386 23.96 2.74 13.41
CA LYS A 386 25.34 3.08 13.75
C LYS A 386 26.33 2.09 13.13
N ALA A 387 26.07 0.79 13.28
CA ALA A 387 26.92 -0.26 12.70
C ALA A 387 26.99 -0.17 11.17
N PHE A 388 25.87 0.12 10.50
CA PHE A 388 25.79 0.33 9.07
C PHE A 388 26.64 1.53 8.62
N VAL A 389 26.52 2.67 9.29
CA VAL A 389 27.32 3.88 8.96
C VAL A 389 28.81 3.61 9.14
N GLU A 390 29.21 2.98 10.24
CA GLU A 390 30.61 2.59 10.47
C GLU A 390 31.12 1.63 9.40
N ARG A 391 30.32 0.64 9.01
CA ARG A 391 30.66 -0.35 7.97
C ARG A 391 30.76 0.31 6.59
N SER A 392 29.80 1.16 6.25
CA SER A 392 29.78 1.90 4.98
C SER A 392 31.04 2.76 4.84
N ASN A 393 31.41 3.51 5.89
CA ASN A 393 32.65 4.28 5.91
C ASN A 393 33.90 3.40 5.70
N LYS A 394 33.97 2.22 6.35
CA LYS A 394 35.09 1.29 6.18
C LYS A 394 35.18 0.73 4.76
N VAL A 395 34.05 0.32 4.17
CA VAL A 395 34.00 -0.22 2.80
C VAL A 395 34.42 0.86 1.80
N MET A 396 33.84 2.06 1.90
CA MET A 396 34.18 3.19 1.03
C MET A 396 35.64 3.63 1.18
N THR A 397 36.17 3.65 2.40
CA THR A 397 37.58 3.97 2.65
C THR A 397 38.50 2.96 1.98
N ARG A 398 38.20 1.66 2.05
CA ARG A 398 38.98 0.61 1.36
C ARG A 398 38.92 0.75 -0.16
N LEU A 399 37.79 1.16 -0.72
CA LEU A 399 37.66 1.41 -2.17
C LEU A 399 38.53 2.59 -2.64
N THR A 400 38.88 3.52 -1.74
CA THR A 400 39.75 4.66 -2.04
C THR A 400 41.24 4.42 -1.72
N GLN A 401 41.58 3.26 -1.15
CA GLN A 401 42.98 2.89 -0.89
C GLN A 401 43.55 2.24 -2.16
N GLU A 402 44.50 2.92 -2.79
CA GLU A 402 45.24 2.44 -3.97
C GLU A 402 46.01 1.15 -3.72
#